data_AF-A0A1V4AB75-F1
#
_entry.id   AF-A0A1V4AB75-F1
#
_cell.length_a   1.000
_cell.length_b   1.000
_cell.length_c   1.000
_cell.angle_alpha   90.00
_cell.angle_beta   90.00
_cell.angle_gamma   90.00
#
_symmetry.space_group_name_H-M   'P 1'
#
loop_
_entity.id
_entity.type
_entity.pdbx_description
1 polymer ?
#
loop_
_entity_poly.entity_id
_entity_poly.type
_entity_poly.pdbx_seq_one_letter_code
_entity_poly.pdbx_strand_id
1 'polypeptide(L)'
;MTRATQGNPAKVAQRLADHAALSADDGARAISATSWELSEPYVNEAVKHLERLVKDDARATEAYQRLRREPLSRSAYDELVGALTALLHHSPRSSAELGAALDEMEQLTDMGYHIGAAYTPDATPAPLSTVSAWGSARAGGRPSPGGHELLVVVPFRDGDEGHRMRNLLSCLLALSDQTLSAERYAVTVVEADDRPRWAETIAPYVNHYVHAPTGELFNKSWTMNVGVVNTPGTPSHVSLIDADVLVDRGFLERNLERIATGEHAAHLPYSRGGLLALDEHASDRALRRRLGEGHEAADPAELRGQLLLAAPGGSVWADAELYHRIGGFDERFAGWGGEDDDFVERLSKHGRFVRFDDTLMHLHHPRPVMRVEGRALNAHVEMGTWDGSQGYGRADAYAAS
;
A
#
# COMPACT_ATOMS: atom_id res chain seq x y z
N MET A 1 21.97 -9.16 1.85
CA MET A 1 22.68 -8.75 3.09
C MET A 1 23.94 -9.58 3.28
N THR A 2 25.05 -8.98 3.73
CA THR A 2 26.31 -9.70 4.03
C THR A 2 26.20 -10.52 5.32
N ARG A 3 26.85 -11.70 5.39
CA ARG A 3 26.86 -12.62 6.55
C ARG A 3 27.15 -11.96 7.92
N ALA A 4 27.81 -10.79 7.93
CA ALA A 4 28.17 -10.07 9.16
C ALA A 4 26.96 -9.52 9.95
N THR A 5 25.79 -9.35 9.32
CA THR A 5 24.58 -8.85 10.01
C THR A 5 23.67 -9.95 10.54
N GLN A 6 23.87 -11.22 10.13
CA GLN A 6 22.96 -12.32 10.44
C GLN A 6 22.91 -12.65 11.93
N GLY A 7 24.03 -12.56 12.65
CA GLY A 7 24.09 -12.89 14.07
C GLY A 7 24.06 -11.70 15.03
N ASN A 8 23.77 -10.47 14.58
CA ASN A 8 23.75 -9.30 15.46
C ASN A 8 22.62 -9.45 16.49
N PRO A 9 22.91 -9.52 17.81
CA PRO A 9 21.91 -9.78 18.84
C PRO A 9 20.73 -8.82 18.83
N ALA A 10 20.97 -7.53 18.61
CA ALA A 10 19.91 -6.52 18.60
C ALA A 10 18.99 -6.67 17.38
N LYS A 11 19.55 -7.00 16.20
CA LYS A 11 18.75 -7.24 14.98
C LYS A 11 17.92 -8.51 15.08
N VAL A 12 18.50 -9.59 15.61
CA VAL A 12 17.78 -10.86 15.82
C VAL A 12 16.66 -10.67 16.85
N ALA A 13 16.93 -9.95 17.94
CA ALA A 13 15.93 -9.59 18.94
C ALA A 13 14.76 -8.79 18.34
N GLN A 14 15.06 -7.79 17.51
CA GLN A 14 14.05 -6.98 16.84
C GLN A 14 13.13 -7.83 15.96
N ARG A 15 13.71 -8.68 15.10
CA ARG A 15 12.95 -9.57 14.20
C ARG A 15 12.06 -10.57 14.96
N LEU A 16 12.55 -11.13 16.07
CA LEU A 16 11.73 -11.99 16.93
C LEU A 16 10.56 -11.22 17.56
N ALA A 17 10.79 -9.97 18.00
CA ALA A 17 9.74 -9.12 18.52
C ALA A 17 8.72 -8.72 17.44
N ASP A 18 9.16 -8.49 16.20
CA ASP A 18 8.28 -8.24 15.04
C ASP A 18 7.33 -9.42 14.81
N HIS A 19 7.84 -10.65 14.76
CA HIS A 19 7.00 -11.84 14.63
C HIS A 19 6.06 -12.06 15.83
N ALA A 20 6.52 -11.74 17.04
CA ALA A 20 5.68 -11.80 18.24
C ALA A 20 4.52 -10.80 18.20
N ALA A 21 4.80 -9.55 17.81
CA ALA A 21 3.80 -8.51 17.63
C ALA A 21 2.82 -8.89 16.51
N LEU A 22 3.34 -9.32 15.36
CA LEU A 22 2.56 -9.74 14.21
C LEU A 22 1.63 -10.92 14.52
N SER A 23 2.08 -11.87 15.35
CA SER A 23 1.28 -13.01 15.80
C SER A 23 0.18 -12.63 16.79
N ALA A 24 0.39 -11.58 17.59
CA ALA A 24 -0.55 -11.13 18.62
C ALA A 24 -1.51 -10.03 18.15
N ASP A 25 -1.18 -9.32 17.06
CA ASP A 25 -1.98 -8.24 16.49
C ASP A 25 -3.04 -8.77 15.52
N ASP A 26 -4.31 -8.74 15.92
CA ASP A 26 -5.44 -9.11 15.06
C ASP A 26 -5.53 -8.23 13.79
N GLY A 27 -4.97 -7.02 13.82
CA GLY A 27 -4.88 -6.13 12.66
C GLY A 27 -4.09 -6.73 11.49
N ALA A 28 -3.13 -7.60 11.78
CA ALA A 28 -2.35 -8.28 10.75
C ALA A 28 -3.23 -9.14 9.82
N ARG A 29 -4.19 -9.86 10.41
CA ARG A 29 -5.15 -10.70 9.67
C ARG A 29 -6.15 -9.84 8.89
N ALA A 30 -6.55 -8.71 9.47
CA ALA A 30 -7.54 -7.82 8.88
C ALA A 30 -7.01 -7.08 7.65
N ILE A 31 -5.71 -6.79 7.57
CA ILE A 31 -5.11 -6.03 6.46
C ILE A 31 -5.02 -6.83 5.17
N SER A 32 -4.59 -8.10 5.24
CA SER A 32 -4.54 -8.98 4.08
C SER A 32 -4.62 -10.43 4.54
N ALA A 33 -5.80 -11.03 4.38
CA ALA A 33 -6.01 -12.44 4.70
C ALA A 33 -5.07 -13.36 3.90
N THR A 34 -4.87 -13.08 2.61
CA THR A 34 -3.97 -13.86 1.75
C THR A 34 -2.52 -13.76 2.21
N SER A 35 -2.01 -12.55 2.46
CA SER A 35 -0.63 -12.39 2.93
C SER A 35 -0.44 -12.99 4.32
N TRP A 36 -1.46 -12.93 5.19
CA TRP A 36 -1.44 -13.61 6.49
C TRP A 36 -1.36 -15.12 6.34
N GLU A 37 -2.23 -15.75 5.56
CA GLU A 37 -2.24 -17.21 5.35
C GLU A 37 -0.90 -17.74 4.85
N LEU A 38 -0.26 -17.03 3.91
CA LEU A 38 1.06 -17.38 3.40
C LEU A 38 2.17 -17.22 4.45
N SER A 39 1.99 -16.26 5.36
CA SER A 39 2.98 -15.91 6.40
C SER A 39 2.83 -16.72 7.69
N GLU A 40 1.61 -17.13 8.04
CA GLU A 40 1.23 -17.69 9.35
C GLU A 40 2.10 -18.89 9.78
N PRO A 41 2.42 -19.87 8.91
CA PRO A 41 3.31 -20.97 9.29
C PRO A 41 4.70 -20.51 9.75
N TYR A 42 5.27 -19.51 9.07
CA TYR A 42 6.62 -18.99 9.33
C TYR A 42 6.63 -18.06 10.55
N VAL A 43 5.61 -17.22 10.69
CA VAL A 43 5.39 -16.41 11.90
C VAL A 43 5.27 -17.30 13.13
N ASN A 44 4.46 -18.36 13.05
CA ASN A 44 4.29 -19.30 14.15
C ASN A 44 5.59 -20.04 14.48
N GLU A 45 6.41 -20.39 13.48
CA GLU A 45 7.71 -21.02 13.75
C GLU A 45 8.69 -20.05 14.43
N ALA A 46 8.77 -18.81 13.98
CA ALA A 46 9.57 -17.77 14.64
C ALA A 46 9.13 -17.55 16.10
N VAL A 47 7.82 -17.57 16.37
CA VAL A 47 7.27 -17.51 17.72
C VAL A 47 7.68 -18.71 18.57
N LYS A 48 7.68 -19.94 18.03
CA LYS A 48 8.19 -21.11 18.77
C LYS A 48 9.68 -21.00 19.09
N HIS A 49 10.48 -20.39 18.21
CA HIS A 49 11.88 -20.09 18.48
C HIS A 49 12.01 -19.08 19.63
N LEU A 50 11.20 -18.03 19.63
CA LEU A 50 11.12 -17.05 20.71
C LEU A 50 10.72 -17.70 22.05
N GLU A 51 9.66 -18.51 22.07
CA GLU A 51 9.19 -19.21 23.28
C GLU A 51 10.29 -20.10 23.88
N ARG A 52 11.03 -20.83 23.03
CA ARG A 52 12.17 -21.64 23.46
C ARG A 52 13.32 -20.81 24.02
N LEU A 53 13.55 -19.63 23.48
CA LEU A 53 14.61 -18.71 23.91
C LEU A 53 14.29 -18.08 25.27
N VAL A 54 13.04 -17.69 25.52
CA VAL A 54 12.66 -16.97 26.75
C VAL A 54 12.33 -17.88 27.93
N LYS A 55 12.05 -19.18 27.70
CA LYS A 55 11.48 -20.11 28.70
C LYS A 55 12.19 -20.14 30.07
N ASP A 56 13.51 -19.96 30.10
CA ASP A 56 14.33 -20.06 31.32
C ASP A 56 14.73 -18.67 31.87
N ASP A 57 14.24 -17.58 31.25
CA ASP A 57 14.48 -16.19 31.67
C ASP A 57 13.15 -15.51 32.03
N ALA A 58 12.97 -15.24 33.32
CA ALA A 58 11.73 -14.68 33.85
C ALA A 58 11.43 -13.29 33.26
N ARG A 59 12.46 -12.46 33.07
CA ARG A 59 12.30 -11.09 32.55
C ARG A 59 11.88 -11.12 31.08
N ALA A 60 12.55 -11.93 30.25
CA ALA A 60 12.20 -12.07 28.85
C ALA A 60 10.83 -12.73 28.66
N THR A 61 10.48 -13.69 29.51
CA THR A 61 9.14 -14.30 29.54
C THR A 61 8.07 -13.27 29.86
N GLU A 62 8.26 -12.45 30.90
CA GLU A 62 7.30 -11.40 31.28
C GLU A 62 7.13 -10.36 30.17
N ALA A 63 8.23 -9.89 29.58
CA ALA A 63 8.21 -8.95 28.46
C ALA A 63 7.46 -9.52 27.24
N TYR A 64 7.68 -10.79 26.91
CA TYR A 64 6.98 -11.46 25.82
C TYR A 64 5.47 -11.56 26.10
N GLN A 65 5.08 -11.97 27.31
CA GLN A 65 3.66 -12.05 27.68
C GLN A 65 3.00 -10.67 27.71
N ARG A 66 3.75 -9.61 28.08
CA ARG A 66 3.25 -8.23 28.01
C ARG A 66 3.00 -7.82 26.56
N LEU A 67 3.95 -8.03 25.64
CA LEU A 67 3.74 -7.71 24.22
C LEU A 67 2.53 -8.47 23.64
N ARG A 68 2.32 -9.73 24.01
CA ARG A 68 1.13 -10.47 23.56
C ARG A 68 -0.19 -9.88 24.04
N ARG A 69 -0.23 -9.28 25.23
CA ARG A 69 -1.42 -8.59 25.76
C ARG A 69 -1.57 -7.18 25.19
N GLU A 70 -0.47 -6.55 24.85
CA GLU A 70 -0.40 -5.16 24.37
C GLU A 70 0.38 -5.09 23.04
N PRO A 71 -0.08 -5.74 21.95
CA PRO A 71 0.69 -5.85 20.69
C PRO A 71 0.89 -4.51 19.97
N LEU A 72 0.17 -3.48 20.39
CA LEU A 72 0.22 -2.12 19.84
C LEU A 72 1.12 -1.19 20.68
N SER A 73 1.64 -1.68 21.82
CA SER A 73 2.40 -0.88 22.78
C SER A 73 3.88 -0.83 22.40
N ARG A 74 4.34 0.35 22.00
CA ARG A 74 5.76 0.60 21.75
C ARG A 74 6.64 0.25 22.96
N SER A 75 6.17 0.56 24.16
CA SER A 75 6.88 0.25 25.40
C SER A 75 7.00 -1.26 25.63
N ALA A 76 5.94 -2.04 25.37
CA ALA A 76 6.01 -3.49 25.50
C ALA A 76 6.94 -4.11 24.45
N TYR A 77 6.92 -3.58 23.23
CA TYR A 77 7.84 -3.97 22.16
C TYR A 77 9.31 -3.71 22.54
N ASP A 78 9.64 -2.50 22.98
CA ASP A 78 11.00 -2.13 23.39
C ASP A 78 11.51 -2.96 24.58
N GLU A 79 10.62 -3.27 25.53
CA GLU A 79 10.96 -4.12 26.67
C GLU A 79 11.36 -5.53 26.23
N LEU A 80 10.59 -6.13 25.30
CA LEU A 80 10.92 -7.44 24.74
C LEU A 80 12.23 -7.39 23.95
N VAL A 81 12.40 -6.41 23.06
CA VAL A 81 13.65 -6.25 22.28
C VAL A 81 14.86 -6.13 23.21
N GLY A 82 14.75 -5.33 24.28
CA GLY A 82 15.81 -5.17 25.27
C GLY A 82 16.15 -6.47 26.01
N ALA A 83 15.14 -7.23 26.43
CA ALA A 83 15.34 -8.51 27.12
C ALA A 83 15.97 -9.57 26.19
N LEU A 84 15.48 -9.68 24.95
CA LEU A 84 16.03 -10.60 23.96
C LEU A 84 17.46 -10.24 23.55
N THR A 85 17.75 -8.95 23.38
CA THR A 85 19.11 -8.49 23.06
C THR A 85 20.09 -8.90 24.15
N ALA A 86 19.71 -8.75 25.42
CA ALA A 86 20.53 -9.18 26.55
C ALA A 86 20.78 -10.70 26.54
N LEU A 87 19.75 -11.52 26.31
CA LEU A 87 19.91 -12.98 26.21
C LEU A 87 20.85 -13.39 25.08
N LEU A 88 20.64 -12.84 23.88
CA LEU A 88 21.40 -13.17 22.68
C LEU A 88 22.85 -12.68 22.75
N HIS A 89 23.12 -11.59 23.46
CA HIS A 89 24.49 -11.12 23.74
C HIS A 89 25.33 -12.17 24.50
N HIS A 90 24.72 -12.92 25.41
CA HIS A 90 25.38 -13.96 26.19
C HIS A 90 25.43 -15.31 25.46
N SER A 91 24.75 -15.43 24.31
CA SER A 91 24.70 -16.65 23.49
C SER A 91 24.93 -16.37 22.00
N PRO A 92 26.15 -15.98 21.58
CA PRO A 92 26.44 -15.61 20.18
C PRO A 92 26.13 -16.72 19.16
N ARG A 93 26.33 -17.98 19.55
CA ARG A 93 25.98 -19.14 18.71
C ARG A 93 24.48 -19.19 18.45
N SER A 94 23.66 -19.09 19.50
CA SER A 94 22.20 -19.05 19.38
C SER A 94 21.74 -17.85 18.56
N SER A 95 22.37 -16.68 18.72
CA SER A 95 22.09 -15.49 17.91
C SER A 95 22.34 -15.74 16.42
N ALA A 96 23.46 -16.38 16.06
CA ALA A 96 23.77 -16.71 14.67
C ALA A 96 22.82 -17.77 14.09
N GLU A 97 22.50 -18.82 14.85
CA GLU A 97 21.58 -19.89 14.43
C GLU A 97 20.15 -19.35 14.23
N LEU A 98 19.65 -18.53 15.16
CA LEU A 98 18.33 -17.89 15.05
C LEU A 98 18.28 -16.89 13.89
N GLY A 99 19.34 -16.09 13.72
CA GLY A 99 19.43 -15.16 12.60
C GLY A 99 19.36 -15.84 11.24
N ALA A 100 20.03 -16.97 11.07
CA ALA A 100 19.95 -17.77 9.85
C ALA A 100 18.56 -18.36 9.63
N ALA A 101 17.92 -18.90 10.68
CA ALA A 101 16.57 -19.44 10.61
C ALA A 101 15.54 -18.37 10.21
N LEU A 102 15.65 -17.17 10.80
CA LEU A 102 14.78 -16.04 10.45
C LEU A 102 14.98 -15.58 9.00
N ASP A 103 16.22 -15.60 8.48
CA ASP A 103 16.49 -15.23 7.07
C ASP A 103 15.76 -16.17 6.10
N GLU A 104 15.73 -17.47 6.39
CA GLU A 104 14.99 -18.45 5.59
C GLU A 104 13.47 -18.23 5.68
N MET A 105 12.95 -17.99 6.89
CA MET A 105 11.52 -17.74 7.12
C MET A 105 11.04 -16.45 6.43
N GLU A 106 11.79 -15.36 6.58
CA GLU A 106 11.41 -14.05 6.03
C GLU A 106 11.50 -14.00 4.50
N GLN A 107 12.23 -14.91 3.85
CA GLN A 107 12.18 -15.08 2.39
C GLN A 107 10.85 -15.68 1.91
N LEU A 108 10.14 -16.39 2.78
CA LEU A 108 8.89 -17.10 2.47
C LEU A 108 7.65 -16.43 3.06
N THR A 109 7.83 -15.37 3.85
CA THR A 109 6.77 -14.60 4.51
C THR A 109 6.34 -13.44 3.61
N ASP A 110 5.06 -13.09 3.55
CA ASP A 110 4.57 -11.93 2.76
C ASP A 110 4.13 -10.74 3.61
N MET A 111 4.26 -10.87 4.93
CA MET A 111 3.88 -9.85 5.89
C MET A 111 4.99 -9.60 6.92
N GLY A 112 5.25 -8.32 7.18
CA GLY A 112 6.12 -7.85 8.25
C GLY A 112 5.39 -6.91 9.19
N TYR A 113 6.10 -6.46 10.21
CA TYR A 113 5.58 -5.54 11.22
C TYR A 113 6.45 -4.28 11.27
N HIS A 114 5.82 -3.14 11.53
CA HIS A 114 6.51 -1.88 11.73
C HIS A 114 5.92 -1.13 12.92
N ILE A 115 6.77 -0.71 13.85
CA ILE A 115 6.43 0.26 14.89
C ILE A 115 7.56 1.28 15.02
N GLY A 116 7.24 2.54 14.75
CA GLY A 116 8.18 3.65 14.77
C GLY A 116 8.69 3.99 16.18
N ALA A 117 9.92 4.50 16.27
CA ALA A 117 10.59 4.84 17.54
C ALA A 117 9.88 5.91 18.37
N ALA A 118 9.14 6.78 17.71
CA ALA A 118 8.35 7.86 18.28
C ALA A 118 6.84 7.59 18.20
N TYR A 119 6.42 6.36 17.87
CA TYR A 119 5.00 6.04 17.76
C TYR A 119 4.29 6.16 19.11
N THR A 120 3.18 6.88 19.11
CA THR A 120 2.23 6.94 20.21
C THR A 120 0.80 6.72 19.67
N PRO A 121 -0.06 5.99 20.41
CA PRO A 121 -1.41 5.66 19.96
C PRO A 121 -2.42 6.83 20.08
N ASP A 122 -1.98 8.01 20.51
CA ASP A 122 -2.82 9.17 20.84
C ASP A 122 -3.13 10.09 19.65
N ALA A 123 -3.28 9.53 18.45
CA ALA A 123 -3.60 10.33 17.27
C ALA A 123 -5.04 10.88 17.35
N THR A 124 -5.19 12.20 17.24
CA THR A 124 -6.51 12.81 17.10
C THR A 124 -7.15 12.35 15.78
N PRO A 125 -8.40 11.86 15.75
CA PRO A 125 -9.01 11.37 14.52
C PRO A 125 -9.11 12.42 13.42
N ALA A 126 -8.86 12.05 12.16
CA ALA A 126 -8.96 12.95 11.00
C ALA A 126 -10.13 12.52 10.09
N PRO A 127 -11.40 12.74 10.50
CA PRO A 127 -12.56 12.35 9.71
C PRO A 127 -12.67 13.14 8.41
N LEU A 128 -13.55 12.71 7.49
CA LEU A 128 -13.78 13.38 6.20
C LEU A 128 -13.98 14.89 6.35
N SER A 129 -14.78 15.34 7.32
CA SER A 129 -15.01 16.78 7.56
C SER A 129 -13.73 17.56 7.88
N THR A 130 -12.77 16.94 8.56
CA THR A 130 -11.46 17.55 8.85
C THR A 130 -10.62 17.65 7.60
N VAL A 131 -10.56 16.57 6.81
CA VAL A 131 -9.82 16.55 5.54
C VAL A 131 -10.41 17.54 4.53
N SER A 132 -11.74 17.62 4.45
CA SER A 132 -12.44 18.62 3.62
C SER A 132 -12.10 20.04 4.02
N ALA A 133 -12.01 20.35 5.33
CA ALA A 133 -11.61 21.68 5.79
C ALA A 133 -10.18 22.04 5.37
N TRP A 134 -9.23 21.09 5.41
CA TRP A 134 -7.88 21.31 4.86
C TRP A 134 -7.89 21.54 3.36
N GLY A 135 -8.72 20.79 2.62
CA GLY A 135 -8.87 20.96 1.18
C GLY A 135 -9.45 22.32 0.79
N SER A 136 -10.49 22.79 1.49
CA SER A 136 -11.07 24.12 1.24
C SER A 136 -10.07 25.25 1.47
N ALA A 137 -9.17 25.11 2.45
CA ALA A 137 -8.12 26.10 2.71
C ALA A 137 -7.05 26.16 1.61
N ARG A 138 -6.91 25.08 0.82
CA ARG A 138 -5.89 24.92 -0.24
C ARG A 138 -6.43 25.14 -1.65
N ALA A 139 -7.74 25.36 -1.80
CA ALA A 139 -8.38 25.55 -3.09
C ALA A 139 -7.88 26.86 -3.75
N GLY A 140 -6.88 26.74 -4.64
CA GLY A 140 -6.26 27.90 -5.30
C GLY A 140 -5.54 27.61 -6.63
N GLY A 141 -5.21 26.35 -6.92
CA GLY A 141 -4.65 25.95 -8.22
C GLY A 141 -5.61 25.00 -8.92
N ARG A 142 -6.35 25.47 -9.92
CA ARG A 142 -6.97 24.54 -10.88
C ARG A 142 -5.83 23.86 -11.64
N PRO A 143 -5.85 22.54 -11.81
CA PRO A 143 -4.82 21.89 -12.58
C PRO A 143 -4.87 22.37 -14.04
N SER A 144 -3.70 22.52 -14.66
CA SER A 144 -3.56 23.19 -15.95
C SER A 144 -4.24 22.39 -17.06
N PRO A 145 -4.91 23.01 -18.05
CA PRO A 145 -5.42 22.28 -19.20
C PRO A 145 -4.31 22.01 -20.26
N GLY A 146 -3.88 20.75 -20.39
CA GLY A 146 -3.30 20.21 -21.63
C GLY A 146 -1.78 19.96 -21.64
N GLY A 147 -1.36 18.98 -22.45
CA GLY A 147 0.06 18.69 -22.74
C GLY A 147 0.82 17.91 -21.66
N HIS A 148 0.10 17.23 -20.76
CA HIS A 148 0.70 16.52 -19.64
C HIS A 148 1.55 15.33 -20.10
N GLU A 149 2.75 15.25 -19.55
CA GLU A 149 3.67 14.14 -19.74
C GLU A 149 3.23 12.91 -18.93
N LEU A 150 2.63 13.16 -17.76
CA LEU A 150 2.16 12.16 -16.82
C LEU A 150 0.64 12.20 -16.65
N LEU A 151 0.00 11.05 -16.73
CA LEU A 151 -1.38 10.86 -16.27
C LEU A 151 -1.41 10.03 -14.98
N VAL A 152 -1.97 10.60 -13.92
CA VAL A 152 -2.27 9.89 -12.68
C VAL A 152 -3.74 9.45 -12.71
N VAL A 153 -4.01 8.16 -12.57
CA VAL A 153 -5.36 7.61 -12.49
C VAL A 153 -5.62 7.04 -11.11
N VAL A 154 -6.74 7.44 -10.51
CA VAL A 154 -7.20 6.95 -9.20
C VAL A 154 -8.58 6.31 -9.35
N PRO A 155 -8.72 4.99 -9.11
CA PRO A 155 -10.00 4.31 -9.17
C PRO A 155 -10.72 4.47 -7.83
N PHE A 156 -12.03 4.66 -7.86
CA PHE A 156 -12.77 4.98 -6.65
C PHE A 156 -14.16 4.36 -6.61
N ARG A 157 -14.49 3.83 -5.43
CA ARG A 157 -15.85 3.54 -4.98
C ARG A 157 -15.88 3.67 -3.47
N ASP A 158 -16.92 4.32 -2.94
CA ASP A 158 -16.99 4.56 -1.51
C ASP A 158 -17.62 3.39 -0.75
N GLY A 159 -18.82 2.96 -1.13
CA GLY A 159 -19.54 1.82 -0.51
C GLY A 159 -19.87 1.95 1.00
N ASP A 160 -19.10 2.75 1.74
CA ASP A 160 -18.87 2.65 3.19
C ASP A 160 -18.95 4.05 3.87
N GLU A 161 -20.12 4.69 3.84
CA GLU A 161 -20.46 5.91 4.62
C GLU A 161 -19.41 7.05 4.61
N GLY A 162 -18.66 7.25 3.52
CA GLY A 162 -17.65 8.30 3.36
C GLY A 162 -16.23 7.94 3.83
N HIS A 163 -15.99 6.71 4.30
CA HIS A 163 -14.68 6.31 4.82
C HIS A 163 -13.63 6.22 3.71
N ARG A 164 -14.00 5.74 2.52
CA ARG A 164 -13.09 5.75 1.35
C ARG A 164 -13.00 7.15 0.77
N MET A 165 -14.08 7.93 0.79
CA MET A 165 -14.04 9.32 0.34
C MET A 165 -13.01 10.15 1.14
N ARG A 166 -12.89 9.91 2.46
CA ARG A 166 -11.83 10.51 3.29
C ARG A 166 -10.43 10.19 2.76
N ASN A 167 -10.19 8.93 2.42
CA ASN A 167 -8.91 8.47 1.91
C ASN A 167 -8.64 9.04 0.50
N LEU A 168 -9.63 8.98 -0.40
CA LEU A 168 -9.52 9.58 -1.73
C LEU A 168 -9.17 11.06 -1.63
N LEU A 169 -9.93 11.84 -0.84
CA LEU A 169 -9.67 13.26 -0.70
C LEU A 169 -8.27 13.52 -0.14
N SER A 170 -7.81 12.70 0.80
CA SER A 170 -6.45 12.77 1.33
C SER A 170 -5.39 12.49 0.26
N CYS A 171 -5.59 11.48 -0.58
CA CYS A 171 -4.75 11.16 -1.72
C CYS A 171 -4.68 12.33 -2.71
N LEU A 172 -5.83 12.90 -3.09
CA LEU A 172 -5.92 14.04 -4.01
C LEU A 172 -5.24 15.30 -3.44
N LEU A 173 -5.40 15.57 -2.14
CA LEU A 173 -4.70 16.68 -1.49
C LEU A 173 -3.19 16.48 -1.46
N ALA A 174 -2.71 15.25 -1.26
CA ALA A 174 -1.29 14.93 -1.34
C ALA A 174 -0.74 15.05 -2.77
N LEU A 175 -1.52 14.62 -3.78
CA LEU A 175 -1.17 14.77 -5.20
C LEU A 175 -1.18 16.24 -5.66
N SER A 176 -2.02 17.10 -5.06
CA SER A 176 -2.02 18.54 -5.36
C SER A 176 -0.84 19.31 -4.75
N ASP A 177 -0.24 18.78 -3.68
CA ASP A 177 0.94 19.34 -3.00
C ASP A 177 2.18 18.53 -3.40
N GLN A 178 2.61 18.69 -4.66
CA GLN A 178 3.77 18.02 -5.24
C GLN A 178 4.82 19.03 -5.72
N THR A 179 6.10 18.63 -5.72
CA THR A 179 7.19 19.43 -6.30
C THR A 179 7.12 19.50 -7.83
N LEU A 180 6.58 18.46 -8.47
CA LEU A 180 6.33 18.44 -9.91
C LEU A 180 5.33 19.54 -10.29
N SER A 181 5.67 20.36 -11.30
CA SER A 181 4.76 21.38 -11.82
C SER A 181 3.42 20.78 -12.25
N ALA A 182 2.32 21.42 -11.84
CA ALA A 182 0.94 21.05 -12.21
C ALA A 182 0.64 21.16 -13.72
N GLU A 183 1.56 21.69 -14.52
CA GLU A 183 1.48 21.66 -15.99
C GLU A 183 1.94 20.31 -16.57
N ARG A 184 2.79 19.56 -15.85
CA ARG A 184 3.39 18.32 -16.36
C ARG A 184 2.55 17.07 -16.09
N TYR A 185 1.57 17.14 -15.19
CA TYR A 185 0.71 16.00 -14.87
C TYR A 185 -0.78 16.36 -14.83
N ALA A 186 -1.61 15.37 -15.14
CA ALA A 186 -3.04 15.41 -14.88
C ALA A 186 -3.44 14.32 -13.89
N VAL A 187 -4.49 14.59 -13.11
CA VAL A 187 -5.15 13.61 -12.26
C VAL A 187 -6.55 13.32 -12.79
N THR A 188 -6.83 12.05 -13.05
CA THR A 188 -8.16 11.54 -13.36
C THR A 188 -8.65 10.65 -12.24
N VAL A 189 -9.83 10.96 -11.71
CA VAL A 189 -10.57 10.06 -10.83
C VAL A 189 -11.71 9.42 -11.60
N VAL A 190 -11.82 8.10 -11.45
CA VAL A 190 -12.96 7.35 -11.98
C VAL A 190 -13.78 6.82 -10.81
N GLU A 191 -15.02 7.29 -10.68
CA GLU A 191 -15.99 6.78 -9.71
C GLU A 191 -16.81 5.67 -10.35
N ALA A 192 -16.55 4.42 -9.95
CA ALA A 192 -17.27 3.24 -10.42
C ALA A 192 -18.37 2.84 -9.44
N ASP A 193 -19.57 3.37 -9.66
CA ASP A 193 -20.72 3.14 -8.79
C ASP A 193 -22.04 3.36 -9.54
N ASP A 194 -23.17 2.97 -8.93
CA ASP A 194 -24.50 3.02 -9.59
C ASP A 194 -24.97 4.46 -9.89
N ARG A 195 -24.41 5.45 -9.19
CA ARG A 195 -24.65 6.88 -9.35
C ARG A 195 -23.38 7.65 -8.95
N PRO A 196 -23.16 8.86 -9.49
CA PRO A 196 -22.03 9.71 -9.15
C PRO A 196 -22.23 10.35 -7.77
N ARG A 197 -22.00 9.61 -6.67
CA ARG A 197 -22.26 10.07 -5.30
C ARG A 197 -21.39 11.26 -4.93
N TRP A 198 -20.14 11.25 -5.38
CA TRP A 198 -19.11 12.16 -4.90
C TRP A 198 -18.59 13.14 -5.97
N ALA A 199 -19.23 13.20 -7.15
CA ALA A 199 -18.82 14.07 -8.26
C ALA A 199 -18.53 15.52 -7.84
N GLU A 200 -19.45 16.16 -7.11
CA GLU A 200 -19.29 17.55 -6.68
C GLU A 200 -18.14 17.74 -5.68
N THR A 201 -17.82 16.71 -4.89
CA THR A 201 -16.71 16.73 -3.93
C THR A 201 -15.37 16.47 -4.60
N ILE A 202 -15.34 15.61 -5.62
CA ILE A 202 -14.11 15.18 -6.31
C ILE A 202 -13.68 16.19 -7.36
N ALA A 203 -14.61 16.67 -8.20
CA ALA A 203 -14.32 17.50 -9.36
C ALA A 203 -13.42 18.73 -9.10
N PRO A 204 -13.49 19.42 -7.94
CA PRO A 204 -12.59 20.54 -7.65
C PRO A 204 -11.10 20.19 -7.52
N TYR A 205 -10.76 18.91 -7.32
CA TYR A 205 -9.40 18.46 -6.99
C TYR A 205 -8.71 17.70 -8.13
N VAL A 206 -9.36 17.57 -9.29
CA VAL A 206 -8.88 16.74 -10.41
C VAL A 206 -8.94 17.49 -11.72
N ASN A 207 -8.15 17.06 -12.71
CA ASN A 207 -8.29 17.53 -14.08
C ASN A 207 -9.55 16.93 -14.72
N HIS A 208 -9.79 15.64 -14.44
CA HIS A 208 -10.89 14.89 -15.03
C HIS A 208 -11.57 14.04 -13.97
N TYR A 209 -12.90 14.14 -13.95
CA TYR A 209 -13.76 13.22 -13.23
C TYR A 209 -14.53 12.41 -14.26
N VAL A 210 -14.53 11.09 -14.09
CA VAL A 210 -15.32 10.16 -14.92
C VAL A 210 -16.23 9.36 -14.01
N HIS A 211 -17.53 9.38 -14.28
CA HIS A 211 -18.46 8.43 -13.67
C HIS A 211 -18.55 7.19 -14.56
N ALA A 212 -18.30 6.03 -13.99
CA ALA A 212 -18.37 4.73 -14.65
C ALA A 212 -19.54 3.94 -14.03
N PRO A 213 -20.76 4.01 -14.60
CA PRO A 213 -21.94 3.42 -13.99
C PRO A 213 -21.83 1.89 -13.89
N THR A 214 -22.02 1.36 -12.68
CA THR A 214 -22.13 -0.10 -12.45
C THR A 214 -22.92 -0.41 -11.19
N GLY A 215 -23.79 -1.42 -11.26
CA GLY A 215 -24.47 -2.01 -10.09
C GLY A 215 -23.76 -3.24 -9.53
N GLU A 216 -22.67 -3.68 -10.16
CA GLU A 216 -21.98 -4.93 -9.84
C GLU A 216 -20.92 -4.74 -8.74
N LEU A 217 -20.11 -5.77 -8.50
CA LEU A 217 -18.92 -5.65 -7.65
C LEU A 217 -17.97 -4.59 -8.23
N PHE A 218 -17.28 -3.87 -7.35
CA PHE A 218 -16.27 -2.90 -7.79
C PHE A 218 -15.20 -3.60 -8.63
N ASN A 219 -14.90 -3.09 -9.83
CA ASN A 219 -13.89 -3.65 -10.71
C ASN A 219 -12.74 -2.64 -10.86
N LYS A 220 -11.68 -2.82 -10.07
CA LYS A 220 -10.50 -1.94 -10.09
C LYS A 220 -9.85 -1.91 -11.47
N SER A 221 -9.66 -3.06 -12.10
CA SER A 221 -9.07 -3.20 -13.44
C SER A 221 -9.75 -2.35 -14.49
N TRP A 222 -11.07 -2.50 -14.62
CA TRP A 222 -11.90 -1.72 -15.53
C TRP A 222 -11.85 -0.23 -15.18
N THR A 223 -11.95 0.10 -13.89
CA THR A 223 -11.95 1.50 -13.43
C THR A 223 -10.63 2.21 -13.79
N MET A 224 -9.48 1.54 -13.64
CA MET A 224 -8.18 2.05 -14.08
C MET A 224 -8.14 2.26 -15.61
N ASN A 225 -8.58 1.25 -16.37
CA ASN A 225 -8.63 1.34 -17.83
C ASN A 225 -9.52 2.48 -18.32
N VAL A 226 -10.69 2.68 -17.71
CA VAL A 226 -11.59 3.80 -18.02
C VAL A 226 -10.85 5.13 -17.84
N GLY A 227 -10.08 5.27 -16.75
CA GLY A 227 -9.33 6.49 -16.49
C GLY A 227 -8.27 6.76 -17.55
N VAL A 228 -7.51 5.75 -17.96
CA VAL A 228 -6.48 5.91 -19.00
C VAL A 228 -7.11 6.19 -20.37
N VAL A 229 -8.15 5.44 -20.76
CA VAL A 229 -8.73 5.50 -22.10
C VAL A 229 -9.61 6.73 -22.32
N ASN A 230 -10.32 7.22 -21.29
CA ASN A 230 -11.28 8.33 -21.43
C ASN A 230 -10.72 9.68 -21.00
N THR A 231 -9.47 9.73 -20.53
CA THR A 231 -8.82 11.01 -20.24
C THR A 231 -8.33 11.67 -21.53
N PRO A 232 -8.67 12.94 -21.80
CA PRO A 232 -8.14 13.66 -22.95
C PRO A 232 -6.60 13.79 -22.92
N GLY A 233 -5.96 13.59 -24.07
CA GLY A 233 -4.53 13.77 -24.26
C GLY A 233 -3.79 12.48 -24.62
N THR A 234 -2.47 12.59 -24.72
CA THR A 234 -1.56 11.49 -25.05
C THR A 234 -0.36 11.56 -24.10
N PRO A 235 -0.53 11.18 -22.82
CA PRO A 235 0.57 11.20 -21.86
C PRO A 235 1.66 10.20 -22.29
N SER A 236 2.92 10.51 -21.98
CA SER A 236 4.04 9.59 -22.21
C SER A 236 4.05 8.46 -21.17
N HIS A 237 3.62 8.78 -19.95
CA HIS A 237 3.65 7.85 -18.82
C HIS A 237 2.33 7.88 -18.03
N VAL A 238 2.00 6.76 -17.40
CA VAL A 238 0.86 6.62 -16.50
C VAL A 238 1.31 6.22 -15.10
N SER A 239 0.65 6.77 -14.09
CA SER A 239 0.76 6.37 -12.68
C SER A 239 -0.63 5.94 -12.20
N LEU A 240 -0.75 4.66 -11.85
CA LEU A 240 -2.02 4.03 -11.48
C LEU A 240 -1.96 3.78 -9.98
N ILE A 241 -2.68 4.60 -9.22
CA ILE A 241 -2.54 4.73 -7.77
C ILE A 241 -3.87 4.43 -7.07
N ASP A 242 -3.83 3.66 -5.99
CA ASP A 242 -5.01 3.37 -5.18
C ASP A 242 -5.47 4.63 -4.41
N ALA A 243 -6.78 4.77 -4.21
CA ALA A 243 -7.39 5.95 -3.58
C ALA A 243 -7.03 6.15 -2.10
N ASP A 244 -6.39 5.17 -1.48
CA ASP A 244 -5.96 5.14 -0.09
C ASP A 244 -4.44 5.20 0.08
N VAL A 245 -3.72 5.62 -0.96
CA VAL A 245 -2.29 5.90 -0.84
C VAL A 245 -2.04 7.35 -0.43
N LEU A 246 -1.20 7.53 0.58
CA LEU A 246 -0.68 8.84 1.00
C LEU A 246 0.76 9.01 0.52
N VAL A 247 0.98 9.97 -0.38
CA VAL A 247 2.30 10.24 -0.98
C VAL A 247 3.00 11.45 -0.36
N ASP A 248 4.33 11.44 -0.35
CA ASP A 248 5.14 12.61 0.02
C ASP A 248 5.20 13.65 -1.13
N ARG A 249 5.66 14.86 -0.84
CA ARG A 249 5.67 16.01 -1.77
C ARG A 249 6.54 15.78 -3.02
N GLY A 250 7.56 14.93 -2.96
CA GLY A 250 8.44 14.67 -4.11
C GLY A 250 8.06 13.43 -4.92
N PHE A 251 6.95 12.78 -4.60
CA PHE A 251 6.60 11.47 -5.16
C PHE A 251 6.47 11.48 -6.69
N LEU A 252 5.72 12.42 -7.26
CA LEU A 252 5.49 12.47 -8.71
C LEU A 252 6.76 12.83 -9.48
N GLU A 253 7.51 13.84 -9.01
CA GLU A 253 8.73 14.30 -9.67
C GLU A 253 9.77 13.17 -9.73
N ARG A 254 10.08 12.56 -8.58
CA ARG A 254 11.08 11.49 -8.51
C ARG A 254 10.72 10.30 -9.39
N ASN A 255 9.45 9.90 -9.44
CA ASN A 255 9.03 8.74 -10.23
C ASN A 255 8.93 9.03 -11.72
N LEU A 256 8.54 10.24 -12.10
CA LEU A 256 8.58 10.69 -13.48
C LEU A 256 10.03 10.74 -14.00
N GLU A 257 10.95 11.31 -13.23
CA GLU A 257 12.38 11.34 -13.58
C GLU A 257 12.95 9.92 -13.78
N ARG A 258 12.58 8.96 -12.92
CA ARG A 258 13.02 7.56 -13.04
C ARG A 258 12.57 6.93 -14.36
N ILE A 259 11.28 7.02 -14.70
CA ILE A 259 10.74 6.36 -15.89
C ILE A 259 11.12 7.09 -17.19
N ALA A 260 11.23 8.43 -17.14
CA ALA A 260 11.61 9.25 -18.29
C ALA A 260 13.06 8.99 -18.77
N THR A 261 13.89 8.30 -17.98
CA THR A 261 15.22 7.82 -18.44
C THR A 261 15.13 6.83 -19.61
N GLY A 262 14.01 6.09 -19.72
CA GLY A 262 13.84 4.99 -20.67
C GLY A 262 14.66 3.73 -20.33
N GLU A 263 15.31 3.65 -19.16
CA GLU A 263 16.07 2.46 -18.74
C GLU A 263 15.17 1.28 -18.35
N HIS A 264 13.92 1.56 -17.98
CA HIS A 264 12.87 0.59 -17.69
C HIS A 264 11.53 1.12 -18.19
N ALA A 265 10.59 0.21 -18.49
CA ALA A 265 9.32 0.58 -19.09
C ALA A 265 8.15 0.61 -18.09
N ALA A 266 8.36 0.05 -16.90
CA ALA A 266 7.43 0.09 -15.79
C ALA A 266 8.13 -0.13 -14.46
N HIS A 267 7.58 0.39 -13.37
CA HIS A 267 8.12 0.16 -12.04
C HIS A 267 7.08 0.26 -10.93
N LEU A 268 7.43 -0.31 -9.78
CA LEU A 268 6.86 0.04 -8.49
C LEU A 268 7.84 0.98 -7.76
N PRO A 269 7.34 2.03 -7.08
CA PRO A 269 8.21 2.96 -6.37
C PRO A 269 8.87 2.32 -5.15
N TYR A 270 8.37 1.15 -4.73
CA TYR A 270 8.80 0.43 -3.53
C TYR A 270 9.20 -1.02 -3.84
N SER A 271 10.08 -1.56 -2.99
CA SER A 271 10.63 -2.89 -3.09
C SER A 271 10.04 -3.77 -2.00
N ARG A 272 10.65 -4.92 -1.73
CA ARG A 272 10.14 -5.85 -0.73
C ARG A 272 10.06 -5.18 0.64
N GLY A 273 8.84 -5.06 1.17
CA GLY A 273 8.56 -4.42 2.45
C GLY A 273 8.49 -2.90 2.42
N GLY A 274 8.39 -2.29 1.23
CA GLY A 274 8.20 -0.85 1.12
C GLY A 274 6.73 -0.39 1.14
N LEU A 275 5.74 -1.29 1.13
CA LEU A 275 4.34 -0.91 1.34
C LEU A 275 3.98 -1.06 2.83
N LEU A 276 3.78 0.08 3.49
CA LEU A 276 3.37 0.16 4.89
C LEU A 276 1.84 0.40 4.96
N ALA A 277 1.11 -0.65 5.30
CA ALA A 277 -0.33 -0.61 5.57
C ALA A 277 -0.57 -0.13 7.01
N LEU A 278 -1.05 1.09 7.13
CA LEU A 278 -1.28 1.75 8.42
C LEU A 278 -2.55 1.24 9.09
N ASP A 279 -2.54 1.24 10.43
CA ASP A 279 -3.77 1.11 11.21
C ASP A 279 -4.54 2.44 11.24
N GLU A 280 -5.70 2.45 11.91
CA GLU A 280 -6.57 3.63 11.99
C GLU A 280 -5.84 4.84 12.61
N HIS A 281 -5.21 4.66 13.76
CA HIS A 281 -4.52 5.74 14.48
C HIS A 281 -3.30 6.27 13.74
N ALA A 282 -2.48 5.40 13.15
CA ALA A 282 -1.34 5.80 12.35
C ALA A 282 -1.79 6.50 11.06
N SER A 283 -2.91 6.10 10.47
CA SER A 283 -3.51 6.82 9.34
C SER A 283 -3.88 8.25 9.73
N ASP A 284 -4.59 8.44 10.85
CA ASP A 284 -4.96 9.77 11.32
C ASP A 284 -3.74 10.64 11.62
N ARG A 285 -2.70 10.07 12.23
CA ARG A 285 -1.42 10.77 12.46
C ARG A 285 -0.76 11.16 11.13
N ALA A 286 -0.65 10.22 10.20
CA ALA A 286 -0.02 10.46 8.90
C ALA A 286 -0.74 11.58 8.13
N LEU A 287 -2.08 11.57 8.11
CA LEU A 287 -2.88 12.62 7.50
C LEU A 287 -2.66 13.98 8.17
N ARG A 288 -2.60 14.04 9.49
CA ARG A 288 -2.33 15.30 10.21
C ARG A 288 -0.94 15.84 9.91
N ARG A 289 0.10 15.02 9.97
CA ARG A 289 1.47 15.45 9.64
C ARG A 289 1.55 15.96 8.20
N ARG A 290 1.10 15.14 7.24
CA ARG A 290 1.23 15.43 5.81
C ARG A 290 0.32 16.57 5.35
N LEU A 291 -0.95 16.57 5.76
CA LEU A 291 -1.97 17.48 5.22
C LEU A 291 -2.39 18.57 6.22
N GLY A 292 -2.51 18.27 7.50
CA GLY A 292 -2.87 19.27 8.51
C GLY A 292 -1.74 20.25 8.81
N GLU A 293 -0.53 19.74 9.01
CA GLU A 293 0.67 20.49 9.42
C GLU A 293 1.55 20.86 8.22
N GLY A 294 1.35 20.21 7.07
CA GLY A 294 2.04 20.54 5.82
C GLY A 294 3.47 20.01 5.71
N HIS A 295 3.80 18.94 6.45
CA HIS A 295 5.10 18.27 6.33
C HIS A 295 5.26 17.68 4.93
N GLU A 296 6.52 17.55 4.48
CA GLU A 296 6.86 16.98 3.17
C GLU A 296 6.43 15.51 3.05
N ALA A 297 6.60 14.74 4.13
CA ALA A 297 6.20 13.35 4.26
C ALA A 297 5.63 13.11 5.66
N ALA A 298 4.84 12.05 5.83
CA ALA A 298 4.61 11.49 7.14
C ALA A 298 5.82 10.62 7.52
N ASP A 299 6.37 10.79 8.72
CA ASP A 299 7.59 10.07 9.14
C ASP A 299 7.24 8.66 9.66
N PRO A 300 7.75 7.57 9.03
CA PRO A 300 7.56 6.21 9.54
C PRO A 300 7.99 6.03 11.01
N ALA A 301 8.92 6.84 11.53
CA ALA A 301 9.32 6.79 12.94
C ALA A 301 8.18 7.15 13.90
N GLU A 302 7.15 7.86 13.45
CA GLU A 302 5.95 8.20 14.24
C GLU A 302 4.77 7.27 13.98
N LEU A 303 4.91 6.29 13.09
CA LEU A 303 3.81 5.47 12.59
C LEU A 303 3.99 4.00 12.96
N ARG A 304 2.91 3.25 12.83
CA ARG A 304 2.92 1.78 12.89
C ARG A 304 2.09 1.20 11.77
N GLY A 305 2.26 -0.09 11.53
CA GLY A 305 1.43 -0.83 10.60
C GLY A 305 2.06 -2.17 10.24
N GLN A 306 1.51 -2.77 9.20
CA GLN A 306 2.00 -4.02 8.63
C GLN A 306 2.72 -3.73 7.33
N LEU A 307 3.87 -4.38 7.13
CA LEU A 307 4.62 -4.30 5.89
C LEU A 307 4.10 -5.40 4.95
N LEU A 308 3.64 -5.04 3.76
CA LEU A 308 3.31 -6.02 2.72
C LEU A 308 4.57 -6.28 1.89
N LEU A 309 5.17 -7.46 2.06
CA LEU A 309 6.53 -7.73 1.60
C LEU A 309 6.62 -8.03 0.10
N ALA A 310 5.54 -8.48 -0.55
CA ALA A 310 5.54 -8.80 -1.98
C ALA A 310 4.42 -8.11 -2.76
N ALA A 311 3.84 -7.03 -2.23
CA ALA A 311 2.71 -6.37 -2.87
C ALA A 311 3.03 -5.92 -4.31
N PRO A 312 2.15 -6.22 -5.29
CA PRO A 312 2.28 -5.76 -6.68
C PRO A 312 1.52 -4.45 -6.97
N GLY A 313 0.74 -3.91 -6.02
CA GLY A 313 -0.22 -2.82 -6.24
C GLY A 313 0.12 -1.49 -5.53
N GLY A 314 -0.90 -0.74 -5.11
CA GLY A 314 -0.76 0.54 -4.43
C GLY A 314 -0.42 1.70 -5.38
N SER A 315 0.70 1.62 -6.10
CA SER A 315 1.04 2.57 -7.17
C SER A 315 1.95 1.93 -8.20
N VAL A 316 1.45 1.74 -9.43
CA VAL A 316 2.21 1.18 -10.55
C VAL A 316 2.47 2.28 -11.58
N TRP A 317 3.72 2.41 -12.02
CA TRP A 317 4.14 3.35 -13.05
C TRP A 317 4.48 2.59 -14.33
N ALA A 318 4.07 3.11 -15.48
CA ALA A 318 4.35 2.51 -16.77
C ALA A 318 4.45 3.53 -17.90
N ASP A 319 5.21 3.21 -18.93
CA ASP A 319 5.09 3.88 -20.22
C ASP A 319 3.68 3.68 -20.77
N ALA A 320 3.06 4.77 -21.25
CA ALA A 320 1.71 4.71 -21.80
C ALA A 320 1.64 3.76 -23.00
N GLU A 321 2.66 3.74 -23.86
CA GLU A 321 2.72 2.80 -24.99
C GLU A 321 2.76 1.33 -24.54
N LEU A 322 3.50 1.01 -23.47
CA LEU A 322 3.51 -0.33 -22.90
C LEU A 322 2.14 -0.67 -22.32
N TYR A 323 1.53 0.25 -21.57
CA TYR A 323 0.18 0.07 -21.01
C TYR A 323 -0.82 -0.33 -22.10
N HIS A 324 -0.85 0.41 -23.21
CA HIS A 324 -1.75 0.12 -24.32
C HIS A 324 -1.39 -1.17 -25.05
N ARG A 325 -0.10 -1.45 -25.25
CA ARG A 325 0.38 -2.66 -25.93
C ARG A 325 -0.04 -3.95 -25.23
N ILE A 326 -0.15 -3.95 -23.90
CA ILE A 326 -0.59 -5.12 -23.13
C ILE A 326 -2.10 -5.15 -22.86
N GLY A 327 -2.85 -4.20 -23.43
CA GLY A 327 -4.30 -4.09 -23.25
C GLY A 327 -4.73 -3.55 -21.89
N GLY A 328 -3.86 -2.85 -21.15
CA GLY A 328 -4.16 -2.33 -19.82
C GLY A 328 -4.33 -3.41 -18.74
N PHE A 329 -5.14 -3.13 -17.74
CA PHE A 329 -5.55 -4.12 -16.73
C PHE A 329 -6.54 -5.14 -17.33
N ASP A 330 -6.54 -6.36 -16.81
CA ASP A 330 -7.51 -7.39 -17.19
C ASP A 330 -8.88 -7.13 -16.54
N GLU A 331 -9.85 -6.73 -17.35
CA GLU A 331 -11.19 -6.34 -16.87
C GLU A 331 -12.04 -7.51 -16.40
N ARG A 332 -11.59 -8.76 -16.58
CA ARG A 332 -12.28 -9.96 -16.08
C ARG A 332 -12.18 -10.09 -14.56
N PHE A 333 -11.22 -9.42 -13.93
CA PHE A 333 -11.14 -9.34 -12.47
C PHE A 333 -12.26 -8.46 -11.92
N ALA A 334 -13.02 -8.96 -10.96
CA ALA A 334 -14.03 -8.20 -10.24
C ALA A 334 -13.82 -8.30 -8.73
N GLY A 335 -14.29 -7.31 -7.98
CA GLY A 335 -13.94 -7.17 -6.57
C GLY A 335 -12.44 -6.91 -6.40
N TRP A 336 -11.81 -7.65 -5.47
CA TRP A 336 -10.41 -7.44 -5.09
C TRP A 336 -9.66 -8.77 -5.07
N GLY A 337 -8.43 -8.76 -5.60
CA GLY A 337 -7.47 -9.85 -5.54
C GLY A 337 -7.06 -10.37 -6.91
N GLY A 338 -5.74 -10.42 -7.14
CA GLY A 338 -5.09 -10.98 -8.33
C GLY A 338 -4.91 -10.01 -9.49
N GLU A 339 -5.62 -8.89 -9.53
CA GLU A 339 -5.56 -7.93 -10.64
C GLU A 339 -4.21 -7.24 -10.78
N ASP A 340 -3.62 -6.83 -9.65
CA ASP A 340 -2.30 -6.19 -9.63
C ASP A 340 -1.19 -7.21 -9.94
N ASP A 341 -1.33 -8.47 -9.47
CA ASP A 341 -0.41 -9.57 -9.79
C ASP A 341 -0.36 -9.82 -11.30
N ASP A 342 -1.53 -9.99 -11.93
CA ASP A 342 -1.66 -10.17 -13.39
C ASP A 342 -1.03 -9.01 -14.16
N PHE A 343 -1.36 -7.78 -13.76
CA PHE A 343 -0.89 -6.60 -14.45
C PHE A 343 0.64 -6.45 -14.36
N VAL A 344 1.22 -6.60 -13.17
CA VAL A 344 2.68 -6.55 -12.97
C VAL A 344 3.40 -7.69 -13.71
N GLU A 345 2.81 -8.90 -13.72
CA GLU A 345 3.36 -10.04 -14.47
C GLU A 345 3.42 -9.73 -15.97
N ARG A 346 2.33 -9.21 -16.55
CA ARG A 346 2.28 -8.83 -17.97
C ARG A 346 3.22 -7.67 -18.29
N LEU A 347 3.31 -6.65 -17.43
CA LEU A 347 4.30 -5.58 -17.59
C LEU A 347 5.73 -6.15 -17.64
N SER A 348 6.07 -7.06 -16.72
CA SER A 348 7.39 -7.69 -16.63
C SER A 348 7.72 -8.58 -17.83
N LYS A 349 6.71 -9.19 -18.46
CA LYS A 349 6.89 -10.01 -19.67
C LYS A 349 7.11 -9.17 -20.93
N HIS A 350 6.57 -7.95 -20.98
CA HIS A 350 6.55 -7.10 -22.18
C HIS A 350 7.41 -5.84 -22.10
N GLY A 351 8.10 -5.64 -20.98
CA GLY A 351 9.02 -4.53 -20.75
C GLY A 351 9.95 -4.81 -19.56
N ARG A 352 11.04 -4.06 -19.45
CA ARG A 352 11.88 -4.13 -18.25
C ARG A 352 11.11 -3.52 -17.08
N PHE A 353 10.83 -4.34 -16.07
CA PHE A 353 10.16 -3.93 -14.85
C PHE A 353 11.15 -3.80 -13.68
N VAL A 354 11.06 -2.71 -12.93
CA VAL A 354 11.98 -2.42 -11.82
C VAL A 354 11.20 -2.10 -10.54
N ARG A 355 11.83 -2.30 -9.38
CA ARG A 355 11.33 -1.85 -8.08
C ARG A 355 12.36 -0.89 -7.47
N PHE A 356 11.90 0.20 -6.87
CA PHE A 356 12.72 1.16 -6.13
C PHE A 356 12.52 1.00 -4.62
N ASP A 357 13.28 1.68 -3.76
CA ASP A 357 13.24 1.47 -2.31
C ASP A 357 12.45 2.57 -1.55
N ASP A 358 11.46 3.21 -2.19
CA ASP A 358 10.60 4.17 -1.49
C ASP A 358 9.67 3.44 -0.50
N THR A 359 9.13 4.19 0.46
CA THR A 359 8.03 3.72 1.31
C THR A 359 6.70 4.25 0.78
N LEU A 360 5.78 3.35 0.45
CA LEU A 360 4.41 3.67 0.07
C LEU A 360 3.48 3.48 1.27
N MET A 361 2.82 4.55 1.69
CA MET A 361 1.86 4.48 2.81
C MET A 361 0.47 4.19 2.29
N HIS A 362 -0.12 3.11 2.79
CA HIS A 362 -1.50 2.74 2.50
C HIS A 362 -2.35 2.98 3.74
N LEU A 363 -3.31 3.89 3.63
CA LEU A 363 -4.20 4.31 4.70
C LEU A 363 -5.14 3.17 5.10
N HIS A 364 -5.52 3.18 6.37
CA HIS A 364 -6.50 2.26 6.91
C HIS A 364 -7.86 2.44 6.24
N HIS A 365 -8.50 1.31 5.95
CA HIS A 365 -9.88 1.22 5.54
C HIS A 365 -10.42 -0.20 5.81
N PRO A 366 -11.74 -0.38 5.90
CA PRO A 366 -12.35 -1.71 5.93
C PRO A 366 -12.00 -2.53 4.67
N ARG A 367 -11.52 -3.76 4.84
CA ARG A 367 -11.22 -4.63 3.70
C ARG A 367 -12.50 -5.29 3.17
N PRO A 368 -12.69 -5.34 1.84
CA PRO A 368 -13.79 -6.05 1.21
C PRO A 368 -13.55 -7.57 1.27
N VAL A 369 -14.59 -8.34 0.94
CA VAL A 369 -14.48 -9.80 0.81
C VAL A 369 -13.58 -10.14 -0.37
N MET A 370 -12.43 -10.77 -0.10
CA MET A 370 -11.47 -11.24 -1.13
C MET A 370 -11.57 -12.75 -1.41
N ARG A 371 -12.36 -13.48 -0.62
CA ARG A 371 -12.55 -14.92 -0.72
C ARG A 371 -14.00 -15.33 -0.59
N VAL A 372 -14.41 -16.31 -1.36
CA VAL A 372 -15.74 -16.94 -1.30
C VAL A 372 -15.54 -18.44 -1.20
N GLU A 373 -16.16 -19.07 -0.19
CA GLU A 373 -16.04 -20.52 0.06
C GLU A 373 -14.59 -21.02 0.15
N GLY A 374 -13.70 -20.22 0.74
CA GLY A 374 -12.28 -20.55 0.94
C GLY A 374 -11.39 -20.37 -0.29
N ARG A 375 -11.94 -19.98 -1.45
CA ARG A 375 -11.16 -19.69 -2.67
C ARG A 375 -11.05 -18.18 -2.89
N ALA A 376 -9.97 -17.74 -3.53
CA ALA A 376 -9.85 -16.36 -4.00
C ALA A 376 -11.02 -16.02 -4.94
N LEU A 377 -11.59 -14.82 -4.80
CA LEU A 377 -12.74 -14.37 -5.58
C LEU A 377 -12.52 -14.54 -7.10
N ASN A 378 -11.34 -14.15 -7.57
CA ASN A 378 -10.94 -14.21 -8.97
C ASN A 378 -10.19 -15.49 -9.37
N ALA A 379 -10.28 -16.58 -8.58
CA ALA A 379 -9.60 -17.85 -8.91
C ALA A 379 -10.06 -18.49 -10.24
N HIS A 380 -11.14 -17.99 -10.83
CA HIS A 380 -11.67 -18.41 -12.13
C HIS A 380 -11.02 -17.66 -13.32
N VAL A 381 -10.24 -16.61 -13.07
CA VAL A 381 -9.54 -15.82 -14.09
C VAL A 381 -8.12 -16.38 -14.26
N GLU A 382 -7.78 -16.78 -15.48
CA GLU A 382 -6.43 -17.26 -15.81
C GLU A 382 -5.50 -16.06 -16.08
N MET A 383 -4.55 -15.81 -15.17
CA MET A 383 -3.57 -14.73 -15.27
C MET A 383 -2.72 -14.82 -16.54
N GLY A 384 -2.34 -13.66 -17.08
CA GLY A 384 -1.47 -13.54 -18.24
C GLY A 384 -2.15 -13.80 -19.58
N THR A 385 -3.43 -14.15 -19.61
CA THR A 385 -4.18 -14.45 -20.86
C THR A 385 -4.89 -13.25 -21.47
N TRP A 386 -4.94 -12.12 -20.78
CA TRP A 386 -5.54 -10.89 -21.28
C TRP A 386 -4.60 -10.15 -22.25
N ASP A 387 -5.13 -9.78 -23.42
CA ASP A 387 -4.43 -9.00 -24.44
C ASP A 387 -5.19 -7.73 -24.88
N GLY A 388 -6.37 -7.47 -24.30
CA GLY A 388 -7.23 -6.32 -24.64
C GLY A 388 -7.81 -6.34 -26.05
N SER A 389 -7.70 -7.45 -26.80
CA SER A 389 -8.14 -7.54 -28.20
C SER A 389 -9.64 -7.34 -28.40
N GLN A 390 -10.45 -7.61 -27.38
CA GLN A 390 -11.90 -7.31 -27.35
C GLN A 390 -12.24 -5.84 -27.09
N GLY A 391 -11.24 -4.98 -26.92
CA GLY A 391 -11.39 -3.62 -26.43
C GLY A 391 -11.45 -3.57 -24.90
N TYR A 392 -11.13 -2.40 -24.34
CA TYR A 392 -11.05 -2.17 -22.89
C TYR A 392 -11.24 -0.68 -22.56
N GLY A 393 -11.51 -0.37 -21.30
CA GLY A 393 -11.67 0.99 -20.80
C GLY A 393 -12.95 1.69 -21.26
N ARG A 394 -14.00 0.93 -21.63
CA ARG A 394 -15.29 1.52 -21.99
C ARG A 394 -16.05 1.96 -20.74
N ALA A 395 -16.28 3.25 -20.58
CA ALA A 395 -16.95 3.81 -19.39
C ALA A 395 -18.39 3.30 -19.18
N ASP A 396 -19.06 2.84 -20.24
CA ASP A 396 -20.44 2.35 -20.23
C ASP A 396 -20.55 0.81 -20.22
N ALA A 397 -19.43 0.08 -20.08
CA ALA A 397 -19.40 -1.39 -20.24
C ALA A 397 -20.35 -2.14 -19.29
N TYR A 398 -20.58 -1.60 -18.10
CA TYR A 398 -21.42 -2.20 -17.05
C TYR A 398 -22.65 -1.34 -16.71
N ALA A 399 -23.02 -0.40 -17.58
CA ALA A 399 -24.25 0.36 -17.42
C ALA A 399 -25.46 -0.59 -17.49
N ALA A 400 -26.43 -0.43 -16.58
CA ALA A 400 -27.68 -1.17 -16.66
C ALA A 400 -28.37 -0.84 -18.00
N SER A 401 -28.77 -1.89 -18.73
CA SER A 401 -29.43 -1.79 -20.04
C SER A 401 -30.81 -1.15 -19.98
#